data_AF-A0A9X1D661-F1
#
_entry.id   AF-A0A9X1D661-F1
#
_cell.length_a   1.000
_cell.length_b   1.000
_cell.length_c   1.000
_cell.angle_alpha   90.00
_cell.angle_beta   90.00
_cell.angle_gamma   90.00
#
_symmetry.space_group_name_H-M   'P 1'
#
loop_
_entity.id
_entity.type
_entity.pdbx_description
1 polymer ?
#
loop_
_entity_poly.entity_id
_entity_poly.type
_entity_poly.pdbx_seq_one_letter_code
_entity_poly.pdbx_strand_id
1 'polypeptide(L)'
;MVEAHSFYAAKVLADPRSRRARAALATFAPSERTIQLCNIEAMEQIHRWKAELRPDLVVPYATSNLRIDSGSIQADGAAFRAARRWYGVKFTCGVTDGVVTAFAFSVGETIPKAKWAEYNLVAGDPED
;
A
#
# COMPACT_ATOMS: atom_id res chain seq x y z
N MET A 1 1.42 -16.47 -2.05
CA MET A 1 1.85 -15.06 -1.84
C MET A 1 3.31 -15.09 -1.39
N VAL A 2 4.04 -14.01 -1.57
CA VAL A 2 5.36 -13.80 -0.97
C VAL A 2 5.13 -13.38 0.47
N GLU A 3 5.64 -14.17 1.41
CA GLU A 3 5.59 -13.88 2.85
C GLU A 3 6.75 -12.98 3.24
N ALA A 4 6.47 -11.90 3.97
CA ALA A 4 7.50 -11.01 4.48
C ALA A 4 7.98 -11.43 5.87
N HIS A 5 9.29 -11.43 6.07
CA HIS A 5 9.93 -11.72 7.36
C HIS A 5 10.59 -10.49 8.00
N SER A 6 10.43 -9.31 7.39
CA SER A 6 10.95 -8.03 7.88
C SER A 6 10.02 -6.94 7.42
N PHE A 7 9.79 -5.94 8.27
CA PHE A 7 8.83 -4.86 8.02
C PHE A 7 9.51 -3.50 8.01
N TYR A 8 9.03 -2.61 7.15
CA TYR A 8 9.75 -1.40 6.77
C TYR A 8 8.99 -0.10 7.03
N ALA A 9 7.66 -0.15 7.22
CA ALA A 9 6.83 1.04 7.43
C ALA A 9 7.33 1.92 8.58
N ALA A 10 7.71 1.31 9.72
CA ALA A 10 8.24 2.05 10.87
C ALA A 10 9.54 2.80 10.52
N LYS A 11 10.45 2.16 9.77
CA LYS A 11 11.71 2.77 9.33
C LYS A 11 11.47 3.91 8.35
N VAL A 12 10.55 3.73 7.39
CA VAL A 12 10.16 4.79 6.44
C VAL A 12 9.59 5.99 7.17
N LEU A 13 8.69 5.76 8.14
CA LEU A 13 8.08 6.83 8.91
C LEU A 13 9.09 7.54 9.82
N ALA A 14 10.09 6.83 10.35
CA ALA A 14 11.15 7.44 11.14
C ALA A 14 12.04 8.42 10.34
N ASP A 15 12.11 8.31 9.01
CA ASP A 15 12.87 9.26 8.19
C ASP A 15 12.33 10.71 8.36
N PRO A 16 13.19 11.72 8.57
CA PRO A 16 12.78 13.12 8.66
C PRO A 16 11.97 13.64 7.46
N ARG A 17 12.14 13.06 6.27
CA ARG A 17 11.35 13.39 5.06
C ARG A 17 9.88 12.98 5.22
N SER A 18 9.59 11.98 6.03
CA SER A 18 8.24 11.46 6.30
C SER A 18 7.49 12.25 7.38
N ARG A 19 7.97 13.41 7.83
CA ARG A 19 7.32 14.23 8.88
C ARG A 19 5.84 14.52 8.60
N ARG A 20 5.49 14.88 7.37
CA ARG A 20 4.09 15.17 6.99
C ARG A 20 3.22 13.91 7.04
N ALA A 21 3.72 12.79 6.51
CA ALA A 21 3.02 11.51 6.57
C ALA A 21 2.79 11.06 8.01
N ARG A 22 3.80 11.16 8.89
CA ARG A 22 3.65 10.88 10.32
C ARG A 22 2.60 11.76 11.00
N ALA A 23 2.61 13.06 10.70
CA ALA A 23 1.62 13.98 11.27
C ALA A 23 0.19 13.63 10.81
N ALA A 24 0.00 13.30 9.53
CA ALA A 24 -1.30 12.88 8.99
C ALA A 24 -1.77 11.55 9.60
N LEU A 25 -0.90 10.56 9.74
CA LEU A 25 -1.24 9.29 10.39
C LEU A 25 -1.78 9.46 11.82
N ALA A 26 -1.29 10.46 12.55
CA ALA A 26 -1.74 10.75 13.91
C ALA A 26 -3.19 11.28 13.94
N THR A 27 -3.68 11.91 12.87
CA THR A 27 -5.05 12.45 12.78
C THR A 27 -6.07 11.45 12.26
N PHE A 28 -5.62 10.35 11.63
CA PHE A 28 -6.50 9.32 11.10
C PHE A 28 -7.18 8.49 12.18
N ALA A 29 -8.41 8.06 11.88
CA ALA A 29 -9.12 7.05 12.64
C ALA A 29 -8.32 5.73 12.67
N PRO A 30 -8.51 4.85 13.68
CA PRO A 30 -7.69 3.64 13.84
C PRO A 30 -7.64 2.71 12.63
N SER A 31 -8.78 2.49 11.97
CA SER A 31 -8.86 1.69 10.74
C SER A 31 -8.08 2.34 9.60
N GLU A 32 -8.29 3.64 9.37
CA GLU A 32 -7.57 4.38 8.34
C GLU A 32 -6.07 4.40 8.58
N ARG A 33 -5.63 4.59 9.83
CA ARG A 33 -4.21 4.49 10.19
C ARG A 33 -3.62 3.12 9.84
N THR A 34 -4.37 2.04 10.09
CA THR A 34 -3.97 0.67 9.72
C THR A 34 -3.79 0.55 8.21
N ILE A 35 -4.76 1.04 7.42
CA ILE A 35 -4.70 1.06 5.95
C ILE A 35 -3.44 1.75 5.46
N GLN A 36 -3.15 2.94 5.99
CA GLN A 36 -2.03 3.75 5.54
C GLN A 36 -0.68 3.13 5.90
N LEU A 37 -0.54 2.53 7.09
CA LEU A 37 0.64 1.75 7.46
C LEU A 37 0.87 0.58 6.51
N CYS A 38 -0.19 -0.16 6.18
CA CYS A 38 -0.13 -1.29 5.27
C CYS A 38 0.16 -0.87 3.82
N ASN A 39 -0.32 0.29 3.37
CA ASN A 39 0.03 0.84 2.06
C ASN A 39 1.52 1.19 1.98
N ILE A 40 2.08 1.83 3.02
CA ILE A 40 3.51 2.12 3.10
C ILE A 40 4.32 0.82 3.07
N GLU A 41 3.90 -0.17 3.86
CA GLU A 41 4.55 -1.48 3.87
C GLU A 41 4.51 -2.15 2.48
N ALA A 42 3.36 -2.13 1.81
CA ALA A 42 3.20 -2.71 0.48
C ALA A 42 4.18 -2.09 -0.54
N MET A 43 4.34 -0.77 -0.52
CA MET A 43 5.28 -0.08 -1.41
C MET A 43 6.72 -0.55 -1.18
N GLU A 44 7.15 -0.65 0.08
CA GLU A 44 8.51 -1.10 0.43
C GLU A 44 8.75 -2.57 0.11
N GLN A 45 7.78 -3.44 0.39
CA GLN A 45 7.89 -4.87 0.14
C GLN A 45 7.98 -5.17 -1.35
N ILE A 46 7.14 -4.52 -2.16
CA ILE A 46 7.17 -4.64 -3.62
C ILE A 46 8.51 -4.15 -4.17
N HIS A 47 9.00 -2.99 -3.70
CA HIS A 47 10.28 -2.45 -4.15
C HIS A 47 11.47 -3.38 -3.84
N ARG A 48 11.47 -3.98 -2.64
CA ARG A 48 12.53 -4.90 -2.21
C ARG A 48 12.48 -6.25 -2.90
N TRP A 49 11.27 -6.73 -3.19
CA TRP A 49 11.07 -7.97 -3.94
C TRP A 49 11.48 -7.81 -5.41
N LYS A 50 11.25 -6.62 -6.00
CA LYS A 50 11.65 -6.31 -7.37
C LYS A 50 12.08 -4.85 -7.49
N ALA A 51 13.40 -4.64 -7.54
CA ALA A 51 14.02 -3.31 -7.47
C ALA A 51 13.59 -2.33 -8.58
N GLU A 52 13.17 -2.84 -9.74
CA GLU A 52 12.67 -2.02 -10.86
C GLU A 52 11.27 -1.45 -10.59
N LEU A 53 10.49 -2.09 -9.71
CA LEU A 53 9.23 -1.55 -9.24
C LEU A 53 9.55 -0.57 -8.12
N ARG A 54 9.26 0.71 -8.33
CA ARG A 54 9.36 1.76 -7.31
C ARG A 54 7.96 2.33 -7.10
N PRO A 55 7.14 1.71 -6.24
CA PRO A 55 5.79 2.16 -6.03
C PRO A 55 5.76 3.57 -5.43
N ASP A 56 4.92 4.44 -5.96
CA ASP A 56 4.68 5.79 -5.45
C ASP A 56 3.26 5.98 -4.89
N LEU A 57 2.36 5.01 -5.14
CA LEU A 57 0.98 5.05 -4.68
C LEU A 57 0.41 3.62 -4.60
N VAL A 58 -0.45 3.38 -3.61
CA VAL A 58 -1.24 2.16 -3.44
C VAL A 58 -2.70 2.55 -3.25
N VAL A 59 -3.59 1.86 -3.96
CA VAL A 59 -5.05 1.94 -3.82
C VAL A 59 -5.53 0.56 -3.35
N PRO A 60 -5.89 0.39 -2.07
CA PRO A 60 -6.13 -0.93 -1.49
C PRO A 60 -7.48 -1.56 -1.87
N TYR A 61 -8.33 -0.82 -2.58
CA TYR A 61 -9.70 -1.22 -2.95
C TYR A 61 -10.03 -0.93 -4.43
N ALA A 62 -9.04 -1.05 -5.33
CA ALA A 62 -9.19 -0.67 -6.73
C ALA A 62 -10.25 -1.51 -7.50
N THR A 63 -10.27 -2.83 -7.26
CA THR A 63 -11.13 -3.79 -7.99
C THR A 63 -12.02 -4.64 -7.08
N SER A 64 -11.79 -4.59 -5.77
CA SER A 64 -12.63 -5.24 -4.76
C SER A 64 -12.60 -4.44 -3.46
N ASN A 65 -13.64 -4.60 -2.63
CA ASN A 65 -13.67 -3.99 -1.31
C ASN A 65 -12.51 -4.48 -0.44
N LEU A 66 -11.94 -3.56 0.33
CA LEU A 66 -10.99 -3.88 1.39
C LEU A 66 -11.71 -4.56 2.55
N ARG A 67 -11.17 -5.68 3.04
CA ARG A 67 -11.63 -6.29 4.29
C ARG A 67 -10.77 -5.82 5.43
N ILE A 68 -11.42 -5.42 6.53
CA ILE A 68 -10.77 -4.90 7.72
C ILE A 68 -11.31 -5.69 8.90
N ASP A 69 -10.42 -6.40 9.57
CA ASP A 69 -10.66 -7.05 10.84
C ASP A 69 -9.81 -6.33 11.91
N SER A 70 -10.12 -6.49 13.19
CA SER A 70 -9.42 -5.76 14.26
C SER A 70 -7.89 -5.95 14.19
N GLY A 71 -7.17 -4.93 13.72
CA GLY A 71 -5.72 -4.94 13.57
C GLY A 71 -5.19 -5.68 12.34
N SER A 72 -6.04 -6.00 11.34
CA SER A 72 -5.55 -6.55 10.07
C SER A 72 -6.42 -6.14 8.88
N ILE A 73 -5.81 -6.11 7.70
CA ILE A 73 -6.52 -5.88 6.44
C ILE A 73 -6.18 -6.93 5.40
N GLN A 74 -7.16 -7.23 4.56
CA GLN A 74 -6.99 -8.04 3.36
C GLN A 74 -7.49 -7.29 2.13
N ALA A 75 -6.55 -7.02 1.23
CA ALA A 75 -6.75 -6.24 0.02
C ALA A 75 -6.59 -7.17 -1.21
N ASP A 76 -7.67 -7.85 -1.61
CA ASP A 76 -7.64 -8.82 -2.74
C ASP A 76 -7.71 -8.18 -4.12
N GLY A 77 -8.02 -6.89 -4.17
CA GLY A 77 -8.24 -6.12 -5.39
C GLY A 77 -7.49 -4.80 -5.39
N ALA A 78 -6.35 -4.73 -4.68
CA ALA A 78 -5.55 -3.54 -4.63
C ALA A 78 -4.79 -3.29 -5.93
N ALA A 79 -4.32 -2.07 -6.09
CA ALA A 79 -3.42 -1.67 -7.16
C ALA A 79 -2.28 -0.82 -6.60
N PHE A 80 -1.11 -0.91 -7.20
CA PHE A 80 -0.03 0.04 -6.95
C PHE A 80 0.45 0.66 -8.26
N ARG A 81 0.98 1.88 -8.16
CA ARG A 81 1.54 2.60 -9.29
C ARG A 81 3.05 2.63 -9.19
N ALA A 82 3.72 2.28 -10.27
CA ALA A 82 5.15 2.45 -10.43
C ALA A 82 5.43 2.94 -11.87
N ALA A 83 6.26 3.98 -12.00
CA ALA A 83 6.61 4.58 -13.29
C ALA A 83 5.38 4.89 -14.18
N ARG A 84 4.35 5.51 -13.58
CA ARG A 84 3.08 5.89 -14.24
C ARG A 84 2.31 4.71 -14.87
N ARG A 85 2.55 3.49 -14.39
CA ARG A 85 1.79 2.29 -14.76
C ARG A 85 1.16 1.71 -13.50
N TRP A 86 -0.09 1.28 -13.62
CA TRP A 86 -0.80 0.58 -12.56
C TRP A 86 -0.62 -0.92 -12.70
N TYR A 87 -0.46 -1.59 -11.57
CA TYR A 87 -0.33 -3.04 -11.46
C TYR A 87 -1.30 -3.53 -10.41
N GLY A 88 -1.91 -4.69 -10.64
CA GLY A 88 -2.66 -5.37 -9.60
C GLY A 88 -1.73 -5.81 -8.47
N VAL A 89 -2.21 -5.75 -7.23
CA VAL A 89 -1.56 -6.40 -6.09
C VAL A 89 -2.63 -6.95 -5.18
N LYS A 90 -2.35 -8.12 -4.60
CA LYS A 90 -3.09 -8.63 -3.45
C LYS A 90 -2.18 -8.60 -2.25
N PHE A 91 -2.68 -8.20 -1.09
CA PHE A 91 -1.91 -8.31 0.14
C PHE A 91 -2.77 -8.50 1.38
N THR A 92 -2.17 -9.15 2.39
CA THR A 92 -2.64 -9.18 3.78
C THR A 92 -1.65 -8.42 4.64
N CYS A 93 -2.14 -7.69 5.63
CA CYS A 93 -1.29 -6.90 6.52
C CYS A 93 -1.87 -6.88 7.94
N GLY A 94 -1.06 -7.23 8.93
CA GLY A 94 -1.37 -7.15 10.35
C GLY A 94 -0.65 -5.98 11.01
N VAL A 95 -1.35 -5.25 11.87
CA VAL A 95 -0.84 -4.11 12.63
C VAL A 95 -1.22 -4.27 14.10
N THR A 96 -0.23 -4.17 14.97
CA THR A 96 -0.38 -4.18 16.43
C THR A 96 0.30 -2.95 17.00
N ASP A 97 -0.42 -2.17 17.82
CA ASP A 97 0.08 -0.94 18.44
C ASP A 97 0.74 0.05 17.46
N GLY A 98 0.20 0.14 16.24
CA GLY A 98 0.70 1.03 15.19
C GLY A 98 1.96 0.53 14.47
N VAL A 99 2.36 -0.72 14.70
CA VAL A 99 3.51 -1.37 14.06
C VAL A 99 3.01 -2.52 13.19
N VAL A 100 3.54 -2.65 11.98
CA VAL A 100 3.26 -3.79 11.10
C VAL A 100 3.93 -5.05 11.67
N THR A 101 3.15 -6.12 11.85
CA THR A 101 3.60 -7.38 12.46
C THR A 101 3.46 -8.59 11.54
N ALA A 102 2.68 -8.48 10.48
CA ALA A 102 2.53 -9.51 9.45
C ALA A 102 2.28 -8.86 8.10
N PHE A 103 2.88 -9.40 7.03
CA PHE A 103 2.63 -8.93 5.68
C PHE A 103 2.88 -10.05 4.66
N ALA A 104 1.96 -10.20 3.71
CA ALA A 104 2.11 -11.10 2.58
C ALA A 104 1.51 -10.45 1.34
N PHE A 105 2.10 -10.67 0.16
CA PHE A 105 1.58 -10.07 -1.06
C PHE A 105 1.79 -10.91 -2.32
N SER A 106 1.12 -10.53 -3.39
CA SER A 106 1.41 -11.02 -4.74
C SER A 106 1.15 -9.90 -5.75
N VAL A 107 2.14 -9.65 -6.61
CA VAL A 107 2.02 -8.69 -7.71
C VAL A 107 1.38 -9.39 -8.91
N GLY A 108 0.33 -8.78 -9.44
CA GLY A 108 -0.38 -9.22 -10.64
C GLY A 108 0.07 -8.46 -11.89
N GLU A 109 -0.74 -8.57 -12.93
CA GLU A 109 -0.48 -7.92 -14.22
C GLU A 109 -0.66 -6.40 -14.18
N THR A 110 -0.18 -5.73 -15.22
CA THR A 110 -0.46 -4.31 -15.44
C THR A 110 -1.93 -4.07 -15.73
N ILE A 111 -2.52 -3.07 -15.09
CA ILE A 111 -3.91 -2.67 -15.31
C ILE A 111 -3.99 -1.77 -16.56
N PRO A 112 -4.77 -2.15 -17.59
CA PRO A 112 -4.92 -1.35 -18.81
C PRO A 112 -5.46 0.05 -18.51
N LYS A 113 -4.96 1.07 -19.22
CA LYS A 113 -5.42 2.47 -19.06
C LYS A 113 -6.93 2.65 -19.18
N ALA A 114 -7.57 1.89 -20.06
CA ALA A 114 -9.02 1.90 -20.25
C ALA A 114 -9.82 1.55 -18.97
N LYS A 115 -9.18 0.88 -18.00
CA LYS A 115 -9.78 0.48 -16.72
C LYS A 115 -9.52 1.46 -15.58
N TRP A 116 -8.68 2.48 -15.78
CA TRP A 116 -8.25 3.34 -14.68
C TRP A 116 -9.38 4.17 -14.10
N ALA A 117 -10.24 4.75 -14.95
CA ALA A 117 -11.40 5.50 -14.49
C ALA A 117 -12.39 4.62 -13.70
N GLU A 118 -12.62 3.39 -14.17
CA GLU A 118 -13.47 2.40 -13.49
C GLU A 118 -12.96 2.05 -12.08
N TYR A 119 -11.64 2.02 -11.91
CA TYR A 119 -10.97 1.64 -10.65
C TYR A 119 -10.48 2.84 -9.82
N ASN A 120 -10.88 4.07 -10.18
CA ASN A 120 -10.44 5.31 -9.54
C ASN A 120 -8.90 5.46 -9.46
N LEU A 121 -8.21 5.01 -10.50
CA LEU A 121 -6.75 5.05 -10.60
C LEU A 121 -6.33 6.33 -11.33
N VAL A 122 -5.60 7.20 -10.63
CA VAL A 122 -5.16 8.48 -11.17
C VAL A 122 -4.04 8.32 -12.20
N ALA A 123 -4.12 9.11 -13.28
CA ALA A 123 -3.12 9.12 -14.35
C ALA A 123 -1.91 10.03 -14.07
N GLY A 124 -2.12 11.10 -13.28
CA GLY A 124 -1.13 12.15 -12.97
C GLY A 124 -0.44 11.97 -11.62
N ASP A 125 0.60 12.75 -11.38
CA ASP A 125 1.30 12.75 -10.09
C ASP A 125 0.38 13.30 -8.98
N PRO A 126 0.63 13.03 -7.68
CA PRO A 126 -0.24 13.47 -6.59
C PRO A 126 -0.40 15.01 -6.41
N GLU A 127 0.14 15.81 -7.34
CA GLU A 127 0.19 17.28 -7.31
C GLU A 127 -0.54 17.96 -8.49
N ASP A 128 -1.23 17.22 -9.37
CA ASP A 128 -2.11 17.80 -10.41
C ASP A 128 -3.52 18.14 -9.89
#